data_AF-A0A4R8BCG7-F1
#
_entry.id   AF-A0A4R8BCG7-F1
#
_cell.length_a   1.000
_cell.length_b   1.000
_cell.length_c   1.000
_cell.angle_alpha   90.00
_cell.angle_beta   90.00
_cell.angle_gamma   90.00
#
_symmetry.space_group_name_H-M   'P 1'
#
loop_
_entity.id
_entity.type
_entity.pdbx_description
1 polymer ?
#
loop_
_entity_poly.entity_id
_entity_poly.type
_entity_poly.pdbx_seq_one_letter_code
_entity_poly.pdbx_strand_id
1 'polypeptide(L)'
;MSFFQKLFGIKSQGEQKNNELKQIENKQIESNHIKTTGNPFFTNAPKHWPVITDDFLNSNKDFSNNFDNKTGDIILKKRMFMVNSLVLMGKLNEELSVIAGKKITHSYRDSLIDNEENYATTFCIDKVFELGIIKTHGIVIENSKKYAIILFHNSESINYINELKKLFLEEGFEDLIYYATVDPASIIEINPKEIEFETINQECFHLDKEKQSKNDRKYSQYALWCSRDSIQKFIDSKVYKSLNEYHNYCSDCYTYILGKIGFALGLNENDKRVQLPEYDELIFEGPEGVEIIMTISNKNGLNFHFPANSKFDNYRNNFLNIFTILCKTLKEQIDNENFEKDNQIVTTEWLERLKSEVIADEKLSFISLIRSDSFHPNLN
;
A
#
# COMPACT_ATOMS: atom_id res chain seq x y z
N MET A 1 -29.78 2.86 10.57
CA MET A 1 -29.38 1.64 9.83
C MET A 1 -28.44 2.06 8.72
N SER A 2 -27.28 1.42 8.59
CA SER A 2 -26.25 1.80 7.60
C SER A 2 -26.71 1.45 6.18
N PHE A 3 -26.41 2.32 5.22
CA PHE A 3 -26.66 2.16 3.80
C PHE A 3 -26.13 0.81 3.27
N PHE A 4 -25.00 0.33 3.80
CA PHE A 4 -24.39 -0.95 3.44
C PHE A 4 -25.19 -2.20 3.87
N GLN A 5 -25.98 -2.14 4.94
CA GLN A 5 -26.80 -3.30 5.34
C GLN A 5 -27.99 -3.54 4.40
N LYS A 6 -28.45 -2.51 3.68
CA LYS A 6 -29.57 -2.61 2.74
C LYS A 6 -29.19 -3.18 1.37
N LEU A 7 -27.91 -3.15 1.01
CA LEU A 7 -27.43 -3.61 -0.31
C LEU A 7 -27.07 -5.11 -0.36
N PHE A 8 -26.77 -5.75 0.78
CA PHE A 8 -25.99 -7.02 0.74
C PHE A 8 -26.55 -8.19 1.58
N GLY A 9 -27.87 -8.27 1.78
CA GLY A 9 -28.61 -9.40 2.36
C GLY A 9 -27.79 -10.60 2.86
N ILE A 10 -27.30 -10.55 4.10
CA ILE A 10 -26.48 -11.61 4.70
C ILE A 10 -27.40 -12.62 5.41
N LYS A 11 -27.31 -13.90 5.02
CA LYS A 11 -27.76 -15.04 5.84
C LYS A 11 -26.56 -15.59 6.61
N SER A 12 -26.73 -15.74 7.92
CA SER A 12 -25.80 -16.41 8.81
C SER A 12 -25.97 -17.93 8.79
N GLN A 13 -24.87 -18.66 8.59
CA GLN A 13 -24.63 -20.04 9.06
C GLN A 13 -23.13 -20.09 9.40
N GLY A 14 -22.62 -20.59 10.52
CA GLY A 14 -23.11 -21.61 11.45
C GLY A 14 -21.98 -22.64 11.62
N GLU A 15 -21.42 -22.72 12.83
CA GLU A 15 -20.16 -23.38 13.24
C GLU A 15 -20.02 -24.91 13.01
N GLN A 16 -18.75 -25.36 13.09
CA GLN A 16 -18.16 -26.60 13.69
C GLN A 16 -17.13 -27.26 12.73
N LYS A 17 -15.96 -27.81 13.13
CA LYS A 17 -15.40 -28.25 14.42
C LYS A 17 -13.87 -28.51 14.33
N ASN A 18 -13.25 -28.61 15.51
CA ASN A 18 -11.83 -28.79 15.86
C ASN A 18 -11.15 -30.14 15.52
N ASN A 19 -9.82 -30.14 15.80
CA ASN A 19 -8.85 -31.21 16.16
C ASN A 19 -7.88 -31.59 15.03
N GLU A 20 -6.57 -31.78 15.21
CA GLU A 20 -5.72 -31.94 16.41
C GLU A 20 -4.21 -31.77 16.05
N LEU A 21 -3.37 -31.79 17.09
CA LEU A 21 -1.96 -31.39 17.18
C LEU A 21 -0.91 -32.44 16.77
N LYS A 22 0.27 -31.89 16.40
CA LYS A 22 1.66 -32.33 16.69
C LYS A 22 2.21 -33.65 16.10
N GLN A 23 3.32 -33.50 15.39
CA GLN A 23 4.59 -34.18 15.74
C GLN A 23 5.80 -33.37 15.23
N ILE A 24 6.74 -33.14 16.15
CA ILE A 24 8.07 -32.55 15.92
C ILE A 24 9.04 -33.72 15.92
N GLU A 25 9.87 -33.84 14.88
CA GLU A 25 11.10 -34.63 14.97
C GLU A 25 12.29 -33.84 14.43
N ASN A 26 13.31 -33.78 15.29
CA ASN A 26 14.63 -33.22 15.06
C ASN A 26 15.33 -33.94 13.90
N LYS A 27 15.90 -33.18 12.97
CA LYS A 27 17.03 -33.66 12.16
C LYS A 27 18.22 -32.73 12.33
N GLN A 28 19.34 -33.38 12.63
CA GLN A 28 20.65 -32.84 12.88
C GLN A 28 21.20 -32.07 11.68
N ILE A 29 21.95 -31.05 12.02
CA ILE A 29 22.74 -30.20 11.13
C ILE A 29 23.90 -31.05 10.58
N GLU A 30 23.78 -31.45 9.32
CA GLU A 30 24.93 -31.72 8.46
C GLU A 30 24.94 -30.62 7.39
N SER A 31 25.99 -29.81 7.41
CA SER A 31 26.32 -28.82 6.39
C SER A 31 26.63 -29.53 5.07
N ASN A 32 25.59 -29.99 4.38
CA ASN A 32 25.70 -30.35 2.98
C ASN A 32 25.79 -29.05 2.19
N HIS A 33 26.89 -28.88 1.44
CA HIS A 33 26.90 -28.03 0.28
C HIS A 33 25.77 -28.49 -0.64
N ILE A 34 24.59 -27.89 -0.48
CA ILE A 34 23.48 -28.03 -1.41
C ILE A 34 24.06 -27.61 -2.74
N LYS A 35 24.14 -28.55 -3.70
CA LYS A 35 24.40 -28.20 -5.09
C LYS A 35 23.32 -27.20 -5.48
N THR A 36 23.69 -25.93 -5.55
CA THR A 36 22.82 -24.90 -6.09
C THR A 36 22.58 -25.26 -7.54
N THR A 37 21.40 -25.78 -7.82
CA THR A 37 20.90 -25.87 -9.19
C THR A 37 20.63 -24.45 -9.69
N GLY A 38 20.77 -24.21 -10.99
CA GLY A 38 20.53 -22.90 -11.62
C GLY A 38 21.71 -21.94 -11.60
N ASN A 39 21.56 -20.85 -12.35
CA ASN A 39 22.53 -19.77 -12.39
C ASN A 39 22.28 -18.81 -11.22
N PRO A 40 23.30 -18.41 -10.46
CA PRO A 40 23.17 -17.37 -9.45
C PRO A 40 22.71 -16.04 -10.07
N PHE A 41 21.83 -15.33 -9.38
CA PHE A 41 21.52 -13.95 -9.72
C PHE A 41 22.71 -13.03 -9.43
N PHE A 42 22.86 -11.99 -10.24
CA PHE A 42 23.68 -10.83 -9.89
C PHE A 42 22.95 -10.02 -8.82
N THR A 43 23.64 -9.70 -7.72
CA THR A 43 23.01 -9.06 -6.56
C THR A 43 24.01 -8.24 -5.76
N ASN A 44 23.51 -7.21 -5.06
CA ASN A 44 24.21 -6.49 -4.00
C ASN A 44 23.84 -6.97 -2.58
N ALA A 45 23.15 -8.11 -2.45
CA ALA A 45 22.77 -8.67 -1.15
C ALA A 45 23.98 -8.85 -0.22
N PRO A 46 23.80 -8.69 1.11
CA PRO A 46 24.85 -8.99 2.08
C PRO A 46 25.40 -10.41 1.90
N LYS A 47 26.71 -10.59 2.08
CA LYS A 47 27.37 -11.89 1.81
C LYS A 47 26.87 -13.06 2.66
N HIS A 48 26.28 -12.77 3.81
CA HIS A 48 25.70 -13.77 4.71
C HIS A 48 24.27 -14.15 4.34
N TRP A 49 23.65 -13.47 3.36
CA TRP A 49 22.34 -13.87 2.83
C TRP A 49 22.48 -15.07 1.90
N PRO A 50 21.41 -15.87 1.72
CA PRO A 50 21.47 -17.08 0.91
C PRO A 50 21.69 -16.72 -0.56
N VAL A 51 22.48 -17.53 -1.26
CA VAL A 51 22.65 -17.40 -2.71
C VAL A 51 21.35 -17.78 -3.39
N ILE A 52 20.76 -16.83 -4.11
CA ILE A 52 19.55 -17.03 -4.89
C ILE A 52 19.94 -17.40 -6.32
N THR A 53 19.30 -18.43 -6.88
CA THR A 53 19.49 -18.91 -8.26
C THR A 53 18.21 -18.83 -9.06
N ASP A 54 18.32 -18.74 -10.38
CA ASP A 54 17.22 -18.61 -11.36
C ASP A 54 16.32 -19.86 -11.49
N ASP A 55 16.62 -20.94 -10.77
CA ASP A 55 15.87 -22.20 -10.80
C ASP A 55 14.37 -22.03 -10.59
N PHE A 56 13.99 -21.21 -9.60
CA PHE A 56 12.58 -21.02 -9.26
C PHE A 56 11.82 -20.23 -10.34
N LEU A 57 12.53 -19.55 -11.26
CA LEU A 57 11.89 -18.95 -12.42
C LEU A 57 11.40 -20.01 -13.42
N ASN A 58 12.08 -21.17 -13.48
CA ASN A 58 11.75 -22.25 -14.40
C ASN A 58 10.65 -23.18 -13.88
N SER A 59 10.56 -23.39 -12.56
CA SER A 59 9.51 -24.21 -11.92
C SER A 59 8.09 -23.67 -12.12
N ASN A 60 7.97 -22.43 -12.59
CA ASN A 60 6.70 -21.74 -12.72
C ASN A 60 6.12 -21.77 -14.14
N LYS A 61 6.86 -22.31 -15.13
CA LYS A 61 6.41 -22.43 -16.53
C LYS A 61 5.18 -23.34 -16.71
N ASP A 62 4.96 -24.28 -15.79
CA ASP A 62 3.83 -25.21 -15.85
C ASP A 62 2.48 -24.58 -15.44
N PHE A 63 2.48 -23.35 -14.88
CA PHE A 63 1.26 -22.66 -14.44
C PHE A 63 0.47 -21.95 -15.56
N SER A 64 0.97 -21.94 -16.81
CA SER A 64 0.44 -21.11 -17.90
C SER A 64 -0.68 -21.72 -18.75
N ASN A 65 -1.10 -22.97 -18.49
CA ASN A 65 -1.79 -23.76 -19.51
C ASN A 65 -3.27 -23.43 -19.85
N ASN A 66 -3.91 -22.39 -19.28
CA ASN A 66 -5.38 -22.22 -19.43
C ASN A 66 -5.91 -20.78 -19.58
N PHE A 67 -5.14 -19.81 -20.08
CA PHE A 67 -5.66 -18.45 -20.25
C PHE A 67 -5.80 -18.03 -21.73
N ASP A 68 -6.78 -17.16 -22.02
CA ASP A 68 -6.87 -16.52 -23.34
C ASP A 68 -5.69 -15.58 -23.60
N ASN A 69 -5.36 -15.37 -24.88
CA ASN A 69 -4.13 -14.65 -25.28
C ASN A 69 -4.11 -13.14 -24.94
N LYS A 70 -5.19 -12.54 -24.41
CA LYS A 70 -5.24 -11.07 -24.14
C LYS A 70 -5.28 -10.75 -22.66
N THR A 71 -6.07 -11.47 -21.88
CA THR A 71 -6.17 -11.29 -20.42
C THR A 71 -5.20 -12.24 -19.70
N GLY A 72 -4.82 -13.34 -20.34
CA GLY A 72 -3.90 -14.34 -19.80
C GLY A 72 -2.50 -13.82 -19.50
N ASP A 73 -1.92 -13.00 -20.37
CA ASP A 73 -0.56 -12.50 -20.18
C ASP A 73 -0.44 -11.58 -18.97
N ILE A 74 -1.44 -10.73 -18.72
CA ILE A 74 -1.45 -9.82 -17.56
C ILE A 74 -1.64 -10.61 -16.27
N ILE A 75 -2.59 -11.55 -16.25
CA ILE A 75 -2.84 -12.41 -15.09
C ILE A 75 -1.61 -13.28 -14.80
N LEU A 76 -0.99 -13.85 -15.85
CA LEU A 76 0.20 -14.68 -15.72
C LEU A 76 1.37 -13.87 -15.17
N LYS A 77 1.65 -12.66 -15.70
CA LYS A 77 2.72 -11.79 -15.17
C LYS A 77 2.52 -11.47 -13.69
N LYS A 78 1.29 -11.13 -13.27
CA LYS A 78 0.96 -10.87 -11.86
C LYS A 78 1.16 -12.10 -10.98
N ARG A 79 0.66 -13.25 -11.42
CA ARG A 79 0.85 -14.52 -10.70
C ARG A 79 2.33 -14.87 -10.58
N MET A 80 3.09 -14.71 -11.65
CA MET A 80 4.53 -14.95 -11.66
C MET A 80 5.26 -14.02 -10.69
N PHE A 81 4.93 -12.73 -10.67
CA PHE A 81 5.45 -11.78 -9.70
C PHE A 81 5.20 -12.27 -8.26
N MET A 82 3.96 -12.62 -7.92
CA MET A 82 3.61 -13.10 -6.58
C MET A 82 4.33 -14.40 -6.20
N VAL A 83 4.38 -15.39 -7.10
CA VAL A 83 5.05 -16.67 -6.82
C VAL A 83 6.55 -16.45 -6.64
N ASN A 84 7.17 -15.64 -7.50
CA ASN A 84 8.59 -15.32 -7.41
C ASN A 84 8.91 -14.58 -6.10
N SER A 85 8.09 -13.59 -5.73
CA SER A 85 8.18 -12.91 -4.43
C SER A 85 8.08 -13.88 -3.25
N LEU A 86 7.11 -14.79 -3.27
CA LEU A 86 6.90 -15.76 -2.19
C LEU A 86 8.08 -16.72 -2.06
N VAL A 87 8.61 -17.24 -3.17
CA VAL A 87 9.76 -18.15 -3.14
C VAL A 87 11.02 -17.41 -2.68
N LEU A 88 11.27 -16.20 -3.20
CA LEU A 88 12.42 -15.38 -2.82
C LEU A 88 12.38 -15.03 -1.33
N MET A 89 11.27 -14.46 -0.87
CA MET A 89 11.12 -14.04 0.52
C MET A 89 11.05 -15.24 1.48
N GLY A 90 10.52 -16.38 1.03
CA GLY A 90 10.56 -17.64 1.79
C GLY A 90 11.98 -18.12 2.05
N LYS A 91 12.85 -18.12 1.04
CA LYS A 91 14.27 -18.46 1.19
C LYS A 91 15.00 -17.51 2.15
N LEU A 92 14.75 -16.21 2.02
CA LEU A 92 15.34 -15.20 2.92
C LEU A 92 14.83 -15.39 4.35
N ASN A 93 13.54 -15.67 4.54
CA ASN A 93 12.95 -15.90 5.85
C ASN A 93 13.54 -17.13 6.56
N GLU A 94 13.78 -18.20 5.83
CA GLU A 94 14.39 -19.43 6.35
C GLU A 94 15.80 -19.14 6.88
N GLU A 95 16.65 -18.49 6.08
CA GLU A 95 18.02 -18.15 6.49
C GLU A 95 18.04 -17.18 7.68
N LEU A 96 17.23 -16.12 7.64
CA LEU A 96 17.13 -15.16 8.73
C LEU A 96 16.59 -15.81 10.02
N SER A 97 15.74 -16.83 9.92
CA SER A 97 15.30 -17.62 11.07
C SER A 97 16.42 -18.44 11.70
N VAL A 98 17.33 -18.97 10.88
CA VAL A 98 18.54 -19.64 11.36
C VAL A 98 19.44 -18.64 12.08
N ILE A 99 19.70 -17.47 11.47
CA ILE A 99 20.53 -16.41 12.05
C ILE A 99 19.95 -15.89 13.37
N ALA A 100 18.64 -15.65 13.42
CA ALA A 100 17.97 -15.16 14.62
C ALA A 100 17.82 -16.22 15.72
N GLY A 101 18.09 -17.49 15.42
CA GLY A 101 17.88 -18.62 16.35
C GLY A 101 16.41 -18.87 16.71
N LYS A 102 15.48 -18.31 15.94
CA LYS A 102 14.02 -18.43 16.13
C LYS A 102 13.31 -18.22 14.80
N LYS A 103 12.11 -18.76 14.67
CA LYS A 103 11.22 -18.43 13.54
C LYS A 103 10.93 -16.92 13.59
N ILE A 104 11.33 -16.19 12.55
CA ILE A 104 11.05 -14.76 12.46
C ILE A 104 9.64 -14.55 11.93
N THR A 105 9.05 -13.43 12.31
CA THR A 105 7.70 -13.08 11.91
C THR A 105 7.68 -12.85 10.40
N HIS A 106 6.79 -13.60 9.75
CA HIS A 106 6.50 -13.45 8.34
C HIS A 106 5.08 -12.93 8.27
N SER A 107 4.93 -11.67 7.88
CA SER A 107 3.61 -11.12 7.66
C SER A 107 3.25 -11.18 6.21
N TYR A 108 2.01 -11.62 5.96
CA TYR A 108 1.33 -11.31 4.73
C TYR A 108 0.64 -9.96 4.94
N ARG A 109 1.22 -8.90 4.39
CA ARG A 109 0.61 -7.56 4.27
C ARG A 109 0.59 -6.67 5.51
N ASP A 110 1.07 -7.06 6.69
CA ASP A 110 1.18 -6.09 7.79
C ASP A 110 2.13 -4.97 7.39
N SER A 111 1.78 -3.75 7.80
CA SER A 111 2.68 -2.63 7.63
C SER A 111 4.01 -2.90 8.32
N LEU A 112 5.09 -2.89 7.56
CA LEU A 112 6.44 -2.88 8.16
C LEU A 112 6.88 -1.47 8.56
N ILE A 113 6.00 -0.48 8.43
CA ILE A 113 6.28 0.90 8.84
C ILE A 113 6.46 0.95 10.36
N ASP A 114 5.56 0.32 11.11
CA ASP A 114 5.55 0.32 12.58
C ASP A 114 6.25 -0.89 13.22
N ASN A 115 6.71 -1.86 12.43
CA ASN A 115 7.42 -3.04 12.92
C ASN A 115 8.69 -2.65 13.71
N GLU A 116 8.77 -3.11 14.96
CA GLU A 116 9.89 -2.88 15.89
C GLU A 116 10.76 -4.12 16.09
N GLU A 117 10.49 -5.19 15.32
CA GLU A 117 11.23 -6.42 15.43
C GLU A 117 12.64 -6.27 14.84
N ASN A 118 13.61 -6.96 15.46
CA ASN A 118 14.96 -7.01 14.91
C ASN A 118 15.02 -7.78 13.59
N TYR A 119 14.09 -8.71 13.36
CA TYR A 119 14.03 -9.53 12.16
C TYR A 119 12.59 -9.72 11.72
N ALA A 120 12.28 -9.35 10.48
CA ALA A 120 10.98 -9.54 9.88
C ALA A 120 11.10 -9.65 8.37
N THR A 121 10.13 -10.30 7.74
CA THR A 121 10.03 -10.32 6.27
C THR A 121 8.57 -10.15 5.85
N THR A 122 8.36 -9.46 4.74
CA THR A 122 7.07 -9.37 4.04
C THR A 122 7.31 -9.46 2.54
N PHE A 123 6.29 -9.79 1.75
CA PHE A 123 6.40 -9.95 0.30
C PHE A 123 5.28 -9.20 -0.43
N CYS A 124 5.52 -8.85 -1.69
CA CYS A 124 4.59 -8.09 -2.53
C CYS A 124 4.08 -6.80 -1.87
N ILE A 125 4.99 -5.86 -1.59
CA ILE A 125 4.63 -4.58 -1.01
C ILE A 125 4.57 -3.49 -2.08
N ASP A 126 3.42 -2.82 -2.14
CA ASP A 126 3.21 -1.57 -2.86
C ASP A 126 3.80 -0.42 -2.04
N LYS A 127 5.06 -0.04 -2.29
CA LYS A 127 5.72 1.05 -1.57
C LYS A 127 5.28 2.40 -2.13
N VAL A 128 4.82 3.30 -1.27
CA VAL A 128 4.30 4.62 -1.62
C VAL A 128 5.41 5.67 -1.54
N PHE A 129 5.64 6.37 -2.65
CA PHE A 129 6.55 7.52 -2.79
C PHE A 129 5.77 8.77 -3.18
N GLU A 130 6.39 9.95 -3.11
CA GLU A 130 5.75 11.20 -3.51
C GLU A 130 5.30 11.18 -4.99
N LEU A 131 6.05 10.52 -5.88
CA LEU A 131 5.76 10.46 -7.31
C LEU A 131 4.78 9.34 -7.70
N GLY A 132 4.50 8.37 -6.82
CA GLY A 132 3.66 7.22 -7.12
C GLY A 132 4.04 5.97 -6.33
N ILE A 133 3.59 4.81 -6.81
CA ILE A 133 3.75 3.52 -6.15
C ILE A 133 4.79 2.68 -6.89
N ILE A 134 5.67 2.02 -6.16
CA ILE A 134 6.62 1.04 -6.70
C ILE A 134 6.34 -0.32 -6.06
N LYS A 135 6.12 -1.33 -6.91
CA LYS A 135 5.95 -2.72 -6.47
C LYS A 135 7.29 -3.33 -6.12
N THR A 136 7.41 -3.79 -4.88
CA THR A 136 8.58 -4.50 -4.40
C THR A 136 8.29 -5.99 -4.28
N HIS A 137 9.31 -6.83 -4.46
CA HIS A 137 9.14 -8.26 -4.27
C HIS A 137 9.02 -8.61 -2.78
N GLY A 138 9.59 -7.78 -1.91
CA GLY A 138 9.38 -7.81 -0.48
C GLY A 138 10.22 -6.79 0.26
N ILE A 139 10.08 -6.79 1.58
CA ILE A 139 10.92 -6.00 2.49
C ILE A 139 11.47 -6.95 3.54
N VAL A 140 12.75 -6.78 3.86
CA VAL A 140 13.46 -7.49 4.92
C VAL A 140 13.83 -6.50 6.00
N ILE A 141 13.60 -6.87 7.26
CA ILE A 141 14.18 -6.21 8.42
C ILE A 141 15.23 -7.15 8.98
N GLU A 142 16.47 -6.67 9.13
CA GLU A 142 17.57 -7.38 9.77
C GLU A 142 18.31 -6.44 10.71
N ASN A 143 18.40 -6.79 11.98
CA ASN A 143 18.97 -5.94 13.04
C ASN A 143 18.40 -4.52 13.03
N SER A 144 17.08 -4.41 12.89
CA SER A 144 16.33 -3.14 12.79
C SER A 144 16.64 -2.29 11.55
N LYS A 145 17.44 -2.79 10.60
CA LYS A 145 17.68 -2.15 9.30
C LYS A 145 16.69 -2.68 8.27
N LYS A 146 16.10 -1.77 7.49
CA LYS A 146 15.10 -2.12 6.46
C LYS A 146 15.75 -2.20 5.09
N TYR A 147 15.46 -3.27 4.36
CA TYR A 147 15.96 -3.52 3.01
C TYR A 147 14.79 -3.78 2.08
N ALA A 148 14.70 -3.04 0.98
CA ALA A 148 13.72 -3.31 -0.07
C ALA A 148 14.28 -4.35 -1.04
N ILE A 149 13.47 -5.33 -1.45
CA ILE A 149 13.90 -6.41 -2.32
C ILE A 149 13.22 -6.28 -3.68
N ILE A 150 14.01 -6.25 -4.75
CA ILE A 150 13.51 -6.24 -6.13
C ILE A 150 14.20 -7.33 -6.95
N LEU A 151 13.40 -8.12 -7.64
CA LEU A 151 13.85 -9.09 -8.62
C LEU A 151 13.61 -8.52 -10.02
N PHE A 152 14.70 -8.31 -10.76
CA PHE A 152 14.66 -7.84 -12.14
C PHE A 152 14.61 -9.02 -13.11
N HIS A 153 13.44 -9.20 -13.70
CA HIS A 153 13.24 -10.19 -14.77
C HIS A 153 13.77 -9.72 -16.12
N ASN A 154 13.79 -8.40 -16.33
CA ASN A 154 14.39 -7.78 -17.50
C ASN A 154 15.80 -7.29 -17.16
N SER A 155 16.65 -7.20 -18.17
CA SER A 155 17.97 -6.59 -18.06
C SER A 155 17.83 -5.10 -17.78
N GLU A 156 18.16 -4.65 -16.58
CA GLU A 156 18.16 -3.23 -16.18
C GLU A 156 19.59 -2.74 -15.92
N SER A 157 19.90 -1.51 -16.32
CA SER A 157 21.22 -0.91 -16.12
C SER A 157 21.50 -0.64 -14.64
N ILE A 158 22.79 -0.60 -14.27
CA ILE A 158 23.18 -0.20 -12.92
C ILE A 158 22.78 1.23 -12.58
N ASN A 159 22.68 2.13 -13.57
CA ASN A 159 22.24 3.50 -13.34
C ASN A 159 20.76 3.55 -12.93
N TYR A 160 19.90 2.83 -13.65
CA TYR A 160 18.48 2.71 -13.29
C TYR A 160 18.30 2.16 -11.87
N ILE A 161 19.04 1.10 -11.51
CA ILE A 161 19.01 0.52 -10.17
C ILE A 161 19.49 1.54 -9.11
N ASN A 162 20.51 2.34 -9.42
CA ASN A 162 21.02 3.36 -8.50
C ASN A 162 20.02 4.51 -8.29
N GLU A 163 19.33 4.97 -9.34
CA GLU A 163 18.25 5.96 -9.17
C GLU A 163 17.12 5.40 -8.31
N LEU A 164 16.73 4.14 -8.55
CA LEU A 164 15.70 3.47 -7.74
C LEU A 164 16.15 3.34 -6.29
N LYS A 165 17.41 2.95 -6.05
CA LYS A 165 18.00 2.85 -4.72
C LYS A 165 17.96 4.18 -3.97
N LYS A 166 18.23 5.31 -4.62
CA LYS A 166 18.16 6.64 -3.97
C LYS A 166 16.79 6.90 -3.35
N LEU A 167 15.71 6.57 -4.06
CA LEU A 167 14.34 6.75 -3.54
C LEU A 167 14.12 5.97 -2.23
N PHE A 168 14.56 4.72 -2.17
CA PHE A 168 14.42 3.91 -0.95
C PHE A 168 15.30 4.40 0.19
N LEU A 169 16.53 4.88 -0.10
CA LEU A 169 17.40 5.48 0.91
C LEU A 169 16.78 6.75 1.51
N GLU A 170 16.16 7.60 0.70
CA GLU A 170 15.45 8.80 1.14
C GLU A 170 14.24 8.47 2.05
N GLU A 171 13.61 7.31 1.83
CA GLU A 171 12.54 6.76 2.68
C GLU A 171 13.06 6.05 3.96
N GLY A 172 14.38 6.06 4.20
CA GLY A 172 14.99 5.50 5.41
C GLY A 172 15.28 4.00 5.35
N PHE A 173 15.28 3.40 4.15
CA PHE A 173 15.85 2.06 3.97
C PHE A 173 17.37 2.12 4.05
N GLU A 174 17.99 1.04 4.53
CA GLU A 174 19.44 0.86 4.52
C GLU A 174 19.95 0.63 3.10
N ASP A 175 19.22 -0.19 2.32
CA ASP A 175 19.54 -0.45 0.92
C ASP A 175 18.32 -0.97 0.15
N LEU A 176 18.41 -0.88 -1.17
CA LEU A 176 17.63 -1.66 -2.12
C LEU A 176 18.48 -2.84 -2.58
N ILE A 177 18.05 -4.05 -2.25
CA ILE A 177 18.68 -5.30 -2.67
C ILE A 177 18.04 -5.75 -3.97
N TYR A 178 18.85 -5.83 -5.02
CA TYR A 178 18.41 -6.33 -6.32
C TYR A 178 18.86 -7.77 -6.55
N TYR A 179 18.06 -8.51 -7.31
CA TYR A 179 18.45 -9.79 -7.91
C TYR A 179 18.19 -9.69 -9.42
N ALA A 180 19.23 -9.78 -10.24
CA ALA A 180 19.14 -9.62 -11.70
C ALA A 180 19.72 -10.84 -12.43
N THR A 181 19.06 -11.31 -13.49
CA THR A 181 19.53 -12.47 -14.28
C THR A 181 20.70 -12.12 -15.20
N VAL A 182 20.91 -10.83 -15.46
CA VAL A 182 22.00 -10.28 -16.26
C VAL A 182 22.75 -9.26 -15.41
N ASP A 183 24.08 -9.20 -15.54
CA ASP A 183 24.92 -8.26 -14.79
C ASP A 183 24.54 -6.81 -15.13
N PRO A 184 23.99 -6.03 -14.18
CA PRO A 184 23.61 -4.65 -14.43
C PRO A 184 24.77 -3.75 -14.84
N ALA A 185 26.00 -4.08 -14.45
CA ALA A 185 27.19 -3.31 -14.82
C ALA A 185 27.62 -3.55 -16.29
N SER A 186 27.15 -4.64 -16.91
CA SER A 186 27.46 -4.97 -18.31
C SER A 186 26.50 -4.31 -19.31
N ILE A 187 25.39 -3.74 -18.83
CA ILE A 187 24.34 -3.18 -19.69
C ILE A 187 24.68 -1.73 -20.05
N ILE A 188 24.91 -1.48 -21.33
CA ILE A 188 25.16 -0.14 -21.87
C ILE A 188 23.83 0.55 -22.10
N GLU A 189 23.56 1.57 -21.31
CA GLU A 189 22.35 2.39 -21.42
C GLU A 189 22.56 3.51 -22.44
N ILE A 190 21.87 3.41 -23.58
CA ILE A 190 21.97 4.41 -24.66
C ILE A 190 21.14 5.65 -24.32
N ASN A 191 19.98 5.45 -23.69
CA ASN A 191 19.11 6.51 -23.19
C ASN A 191 18.72 6.19 -21.74
N PRO A 192 18.85 7.14 -20.80
CA PRO A 192 18.43 6.94 -19.41
C PRO A 192 16.96 6.52 -19.35
N LYS A 193 16.69 5.38 -18.73
CA LYS A 193 15.34 4.91 -18.45
C LYS A 193 14.79 5.61 -17.22
N GLU A 194 13.62 6.23 -17.33
CA GLU A 194 12.93 6.82 -16.20
C GLU A 194 12.32 5.75 -15.30
N ILE A 195 12.23 6.03 -14.01
CA ILE A 195 11.56 5.15 -13.05
C ILE A 195 10.06 5.21 -13.33
N GLU A 196 9.48 4.04 -13.59
CA GLU A 196 8.04 3.90 -13.78
C GLU A 196 7.35 3.81 -12.43
N PHE A 197 6.41 4.71 -12.18
CA PHE A 197 5.55 4.69 -11.01
C PHE A 197 4.15 4.24 -11.39
N GLU A 198 3.59 3.33 -10.60
CA GLU A 198 2.16 3.04 -10.64
C GLU A 198 1.37 4.13 -9.90
N THR A 199 0.09 4.28 -10.26
CA THR A 199 -0.87 5.04 -9.45
C THR A 199 -1.74 4.09 -8.64
N ILE A 200 -2.54 4.65 -7.74
CA ILE A 200 -3.56 3.92 -6.97
C ILE A 200 -4.44 3.13 -7.93
N ASN A 201 -4.52 1.82 -7.70
CA ASN A 201 -5.33 0.91 -8.49
C ASN A 201 -6.03 -0.13 -7.59
N GLN A 202 -6.75 -1.08 -8.20
CA GLN A 202 -7.55 -2.07 -7.48
C GLN A 202 -6.74 -3.00 -6.56
N GLU A 203 -5.44 -3.14 -6.77
CA GLU A 203 -4.57 -4.02 -5.98
C GLU A 203 -4.05 -3.33 -4.72
N CYS A 204 -4.13 -2.00 -4.68
CA CYS A 204 -3.64 -1.18 -3.60
C CYS A 204 -4.53 -1.21 -2.36
N PHE A 205 -5.77 -1.69 -2.48
CA PHE A 205 -6.77 -1.61 -1.42
C PHE A 205 -7.32 -2.98 -1.04
N HIS A 206 -7.41 -3.22 0.26
CA HIS A 206 -7.96 -4.45 0.80
C HIS A 206 -9.02 -4.13 1.85
N LEU A 207 -10.19 -4.76 1.71
CA LEU A 207 -11.29 -4.59 2.64
C LEU A 207 -11.45 -5.85 3.50
N ASP A 208 -11.20 -5.72 4.80
CA ASP A 208 -11.63 -6.71 5.77
C ASP A 208 -13.09 -6.43 6.17
N LYS A 209 -14.01 -7.27 5.69
CA LYS A 209 -15.45 -7.13 5.94
C LYS A 209 -15.84 -7.41 7.40
N GLU A 210 -15.03 -8.16 8.14
CA GLU A 210 -15.28 -8.48 9.54
C GLU A 210 -14.90 -7.30 10.45
N LYS A 211 -13.97 -6.46 10.00
CA LYS A 211 -13.45 -5.28 10.71
C LYS A 211 -14.18 -3.98 10.35
N GLN A 212 -15.51 -3.98 10.39
CA GLN A 212 -16.34 -2.82 10.02
C GLN A 212 -17.23 -2.29 11.15
N SER A 213 -17.04 -2.76 12.38
CA SER A 213 -17.83 -2.31 13.55
C SER A 213 -17.34 -0.96 14.08
N LYS A 214 -18.16 -0.29 14.91
CA LYS A 214 -17.74 0.97 15.55
C LYS A 214 -16.55 0.79 16.50
N ASN A 215 -16.39 -0.39 17.08
CA ASN A 215 -15.30 -0.70 17.99
C ASN A 215 -13.97 -0.86 17.24
N ASP A 216 -14.02 -1.32 15.99
CA ASP A 216 -12.83 -1.53 15.16
C ASP A 216 -12.17 -0.21 14.76
N ARG A 217 -12.97 0.84 14.61
CA ARG A 217 -12.52 2.14 14.10
C ARG A 217 -11.59 2.91 15.05
N LYS A 218 -11.54 2.55 16.35
CA LYS A 218 -10.62 3.11 17.37
C LYS A 218 -10.29 4.60 17.15
N TYR A 219 -11.32 5.43 16.97
CA TYR A 219 -11.20 6.76 16.34
C TYR A 219 -10.13 7.69 16.92
N SER A 220 -9.85 7.57 18.22
CA SER A 220 -8.83 8.37 18.89
C SER A 220 -7.41 8.09 18.39
N GLN A 221 -7.20 7.01 17.65
CA GLN A 221 -5.92 6.62 17.06
C GLN A 221 -5.76 7.09 15.61
N TYR A 222 -6.78 7.74 15.03
CA TYR A 222 -6.80 8.13 13.63
C TYR A 222 -7.02 9.63 13.47
N ALA A 223 -6.24 10.23 12.57
CA ALA A 223 -6.33 11.63 12.23
C ALA A 223 -6.24 11.84 10.72
N LEU A 224 -6.98 12.82 10.23
CA LEU A 224 -6.73 13.46 8.94
C LEU A 224 -5.41 14.24 8.98
N TRP A 225 -5.16 14.95 10.08
CA TRP A 225 -3.91 15.67 10.29
C TRP A 225 -3.53 15.69 11.77
N CYS A 226 -2.23 15.59 12.05
CA CYS A 226 -1.65 15.80 13.36
C CYS A 226 -0.37 16.66 13.24
N SER A 227 -0.22 17.64 14.12
CA SER A 227 0.97 18.48 14.22
C SER A 227 2.03 17.77 15.04
N ARG A 228 3.24 17.64 14.48
CA ARG A 228 4.40 17.06 15.16
C ARG A 228 4.99 18.00 16.19
N ASP A 229 5.06 19.28 15.82
CA ASP A 229 5.66 20.35 16.60
C ASP A 229 4.58 21.39 16.83
N SER A 230 4.43 21.91 18.04
CA SER A 230 3.43 22.94 18.41
C SER A 230 3.50 24.24 17.59
N ILE A 231 4.37 24.30 16.58
CA ILE A 231 4.65 25.43 15.69
C ILE A 231 4.07 25.18 14.28
N GLN A 232 3.95 23.93 13.81
CA GLN A 232 3.45 23.68 12.46
C GLN A 232 1.94 23.87 12.40
N LYS A 233 1.51 24.86 11.60
CA LYS A 233 0.09 25.13 11.36
C LYS A 233 -0.45 24.20 10.29
N PHE A 234 -1.70 23.77 10.46
CA PHE A 234 -2.41 22.94 9.49
C PHE A 234 -2.38 23.54 8.08
N ILE A 235 -2.61 24.85 7.97
CA ILE A 235 -2.69 25.57 6.69
C ILE A 235 -1.40 25.50 5.86
N ASP A 236 -0.25 25.36 6.54
CA ASP A 236 1.06 25.29 5.92
C ASP A 236 1.50 23.83 5.66
N SER A 237 0.70 22.85 6.09
CA SER A 237 1.02 21.43 5.98
C SER A 237 0.85 20.89 4.56
N LYS A 238 1.62 19.84 4.22
CA LYS A 238 1.44 19.08 2.96
C LYS A 238 0.01 18.52 2.85
N VAL A 239 -0.55 18.06 3.98
CA VAL A 239 -1.91 17.52 4.06
C VAL A 239 -2.96 18.54 3.60
N TYR A 240 -2.91 19.78 4.09
CA TYR A 240 -3.87 20.81 3.67
C TYR A 240 -3.77 21.11 2.17
N LYS A 241 -2.55 21.20 1.62
CA LYS A 241 -2.34 21.41 0.18
C LYS A 241 -2.99 20.30 -0.63
N SER A 242 -2.70 19.03 -0.30
CA SER A 242 -3.29 17.88 -0.99
C SER A 242 -4.81 17.86 -0.85
N LEU A 243 -5.35 18.12 0.35
CA LEU A 243 -6.79 18.21 0.59
C LEU A 243 -7.46 19.25 -0.30
N ASN A 244 -6.92 20.47 -0.31
CA ASN A 244 -7.45 21.54 -1.13
C ASN A 244 -7.41 21.17 -2.62
N GLU A 245 -6.30 20.61 -3.09
CA GLU A 245 -6.15 20.23 -4.50
C GLU A 245 -7.13 19.12 -4.90
N TYR A 246 -7.16 17.99 -4.19
CA TYR A 246 -8.04 16.90 -4.61
C TYR A 246 -9.51 17.28 -4.47
N HIS A 247 -9.93 18.00 -3.41
CA HIS A 247 -11.33 18.43 -3.29
C HIS A 247 -11.76 19.33 -4.46
N ASN A 248 -10.86 20.20 -4.93
CA ASN A 248 -11.13 21.02 -6.11
C ASN A 248 -11.26 20.17 -7.38
N TYR A 249 -10.37 19.19 -7.59
CA TYR A 249 -10.44 18.26 -8.73
C TYR A 249 -11.70 17.37 -8.70
N CYS A 250 -12.16 16.99 -7.50
CA CYS A 250 -13.30 16.08 -7.32
C CYS A 250 -14.67 16.76 -7.36
N SER A 251 -14.72 18.09 -7.26
CA SER A 251 -15.96 18.85 -6.94
C SER A 251 -17.18 18.50 -7.81
N ASP A 252 -16.97 18.18 -9.08
CA ASP A 252 -18.00 17.81 -10.05
C ASP A 252 -17.90 16.35 -10.57
N CYS A 253 -17.10 15.49 -9.92
CA CYS A 253 -16.86 14.11 -10.36
C CYS A 253 -16.68 13.06 -9.24
N TYR A 254 -17.03 13.38 -7.99
CA TYR A 254 -16.97 12.46 -6.87
C TYR A 254 -17.63 11.09 -7.13
N THR A 255 -18.71 11.03 -7.91
CA THR A 255 -19.37 9.75 -8.20
C THR A 255 -18.50 8.78 -9.00
N TYR A 256 -17.62 9.30 -9.87
CA TYR A 256 -16.64 8.50 -10.61
C TYR A 256 -15.54 7.98 -9.69
N ILE A 257 -15.04 8.84 -8.81
CA ILE A 257 -13.98 8.48 -7.85
C ILE A 257 -14.47 7.41 -6.90
N LEU A 258 -15.67 7.59 -6.33
CA LEU A 258 -16.28 6.61 -5.45
C LEU A 258 -16.56 5.29 -6.18
N GLY A 259 -16.95 5.35 -7.46
CA GLY A 259 -17.08 4.18 -8.33
C GLY A 259 -15.78 3.38 -8.44
N LYS A 260 -14.67 4.05 -8.74
CA LYS A 260 -13.34 3.44 -8.86
C LYS A 260 -12.81 2.88 -7.54
N ILE A 261 -12.91 3.65 -6.45
CA ILE A 261 -12.51 3.19 -5.11
C ILE A 261 -13.38 2.00 -4.68
N GLY A 262 -14.70 2.08 -4.89
CA GLY A 262 -15.63 1.00 -4.57
C GLY A 262 -15.35 -0.28 -5.37
N PHE A 263 -15.01 -0.16 -6.65
CA PHE A 263 -14.57 -1.31 -7.45
C PHE A 263 -13.26 -1.90 -6.92
N ALA A 264 -12.28 -1.05 -6.62
CA ALA A 264 -11.00 -1.45 -6.08
C ALA A 264 -11.12 -2.21 -4.74
N LEU A 265 -12.03 -1.78 -3.87
CA LEU A 265 -12.32 -2.43 -2.60
C LEU A 265 -13.21 -3.69 -2.73
N GLY A 266 -13.61 -4.07 -3.94
CA GLY A 266 -14.54 -5.19 -4.18
C GLY A 266 -15.95 -4.93 -3.63
N LEU A 267 -16.34 -3.66 -3.50
CA LEU A 267 -17.69 -3.23 -3.11
C LEU A 267 -18.65 -3.16 -4.31
N ASN A 268 -18.11 -2.93 -5.50
CA ASN A 268 -18.85 -2.88 -6.76
C ASN A 268 -18.35 -3.96 -7.73
N GLU A 269 -19.23 -4.49 -8.58
CA GLU A 269 -18.85 -5.45 -9.62
C GLU A 269 -18.09 -4.82 -10.80
N ASN A 270 -18.19 -3.50 -10.95
CA ASN A 270 -17.57 -2.72 -12.02
C ASN A 270 -17.24 -1.30 -11.53
N ASP A 271 -16.44 -0.57 -12.29
CA ASP A 271 -16.00 0.80 -11.98
C ASP A 271 -17.03 1.89 -12.35
N LYS A 272 -18.33 1.56 -12.29
CA LYS A 272 -19.41 2.50 -12.58
C LYS A 272 -19.57 3.57 -11.50
N ARG A 273 -20.13 4.71 -11.89
CA ARG A 273 -20.47 5.83 -11.00
C ARG A 273 -21.33 5.38 -9.81
N VAL A 274 -20.99 5.86 -8.62
CA VAL A 274 -21.74 5.62 -7.39
C VAL A 274 -22.12 6.95 -6.75
N GLN A 275 -23.40 7.13 -6.41
CA GLN A 275 -23.87 8.32 -5.73
C GLN A 275 -23.29 8.42 -4.32
N LEU A 276 -22.93 9.64 -3.89
CA LEU A 276 -22.45 9.85 -2.53
C LEU A 276 -23.60 9.63 -1.52
N PRO A 277 -23.34 8.91 -0.41
CA PRO A 277 -24.32 8.74 0.65
C PRO A 277 -24.49 10.05 1.45
N GLU A 278 -25.52 10.14 2.29
CA GLU A 278 -25.63 11.22 3.27
C GLU A 278 -24.40 11.25 4.20
N TYR A 279 -24.02 10.07 4.70
CA TYR A 279 -22.78 9.85 5.42
C TYR A 279 -22.48 8.36 5.49
N ASP A 280 -21.23 7.98 5.30
CA ASP A 280 -20.75 6.63 5.57
C ASP A 280 -19.26 6.59 5.94
N GLU A 281 -18.84 5.49 6.54
CA GLU A 281 -17.46 5.28 6.99
C GLU A 281 -17.01 3.84 6.70
N LEU A 282 -15.81 3.70 6.14
CA LEU A 282 -15.23 2.41 5.80
C LEU A 282 -13.81 2.30 6.34
N ILE A 283 -13.47 1.15 6.93
CA ILE A 283 -12.08 0.80 7.25
C ILE A 283 -11.54 -0.04 6.09
N PHE A 284 -10.35 0.27 5.60
CA PHE A 284 -9.64 -0.58 4.63
C PHE A 284 -8.13 -0.49 4.84
N GLU A 285 -7.39 -1.45 4.30
CA GLU A 285 -5.94 -1.42 4.23
C GLU A 285 -5.52 -0.84 2.88
N GLY A 286 -4.71 0.21 2.89
CA GLY A 286 -4.09 0.79 1.70
C GLY A 286 -2.77 0.11 1.33
N PRO A 287 -2.01 0.73 0.41
CA PRO A 287 -0.63 0.34 0.14
C PRO A 287 0.21 0.24 1.43
N GLU A 288 1.31 -0.51 1.37
CA GLU A 288 2.14 -0.80 2.56
C GLU A 288 1.38 -1.38 3.76
N GLY A 289 0.17 -1.92 3.57
CA GLY A 289 -0.61 -2.56 4.65
C GLY A 289 -1.15 -1.59 5.69
N VAL A 290 -1.25 -0.30 5.37
CA VAL A 290 -1.67 0.70 6.36
C VAL A 290 -3.19 0.75 6.43
N GLU A 291 -3.73 0.54 7.63
CA GLU A 291 -5.17 0.74 7.89
C GLU A 291 -5.53 2.23 7.76
N ILE A 292 -6.59 2.50 7.00
CA ILE A 292 -7.14 3.83 6.73
C ILE A 292 -8.64 3.80 7.01
N ILE A 293 -9.14 4.84 7.66
CA ILE A 293 -10.59 5.08 7.74
C ILE A 293 -10.94 6.10 6.67
N MET A 294 -11.86 5.78 5.78
CA MET A 294 -12.42 6.71 4.82
C MET A 294 -13.83 7.11 5.23
N THR A 295 -14.06 8.41 5.32
CA THR A 295 -15.39 9.00 5.52
C THR A 295 -15.90 9.54 4.19
N ILE A 296 -17.17 9.28 3.88
CA ILE A 296 -17.81 9.64 2.61
C ILE A 296 -19.13 10.34 2.90
N SER A 297 -19.39 11.48 2.25
CA SER A 297 -20.70 12.15 2.34
C SER A 297 -20.96 13.05 1.16
N ASN A 298 -22.24 13.28 0.85
CA ASN A 298 -22.67 14.25 -0.16
C ASN A 298 -22.42 15.72 0.24
N LYS A 299 -22.07 16.00 1.50
CA LYS A 299 -21.70 17.33 1.99
C LYS A 299 -20.19 17.58 1.98
N ASN A 300 -19.42 16.61 2.46
CA ASN A 300 -17.98 16.78 2.74
C ASN A 300 -17.09 15.96 1.81
N GLY A 301 -17.66 15.24 0.83
CA GLY A 301 -16.91 14.44 -0.13
C GLY A 301 -16.22 13.24 0.52
N LEU A 302 -15.00 12.96 0.07
CA LEU A 302 -14.14 11.85 0.53
C LEU A 302 -13.02 12.40 1.41
N ASN A 303 -12.82 11.79 2.58
CA ASN A 303 -11.68 12.11 3.45
C ASN A 303 -11.07 10.84 4.02
N PHE A 304 -9.74 10.83 4.15
CA PHE A 304 -8.94 9.71 4.65
C PHE A 304 -8.31 10.06 5.99
N HIS A 305 -8.42 9.13 6.93
CA HIS A 305 -7.86 9.23 8.26
C HIS A 305 -6.83 8.12 8.45
N PHE A 306 -5.64 8.52 8.87
CA PHE A 306 -4.47 7.65 9.00
C PHE A 306 -4.12 7.48 10.47
N PRO A 307 -3.38 6.44 10.86
CA PRO A 307 -2.90 6.31 12.22
C PRO A 307 -2.17 7.59 12.67
N ALA A 308 -2.55 8.13 13.82
CA ALA A 308 -2.05 9.39 14.37
C ALA A 308 -0.61 9.30 14.94
N ASN A 309 0.13 8.27 14.52
CA ASN A 309 1.50 8.03 14.94
C ASN A 309 2.46 8.63 13.89
N SER A 310 3.49 9.32 14.36
CA SER A 310 4.44 10.03 13.50
C SER A 310 5.18 9.14 12.50
N LYS A 311 5.29 7.83 12.77
CA LYS A 311 5.86 6.84 11.84
C LYS A 311 5.09 6.81 10.49
N PHE A 312 3.82 7.18 10.46
CA PHE A 312 2.97 7.13 9.26
C PHE A 312 2.85 8.45 8.51
N ASP A 313 3.47 9.55 8.95
CA ASP A 313 3.21 10.83 8.30
C ASP A 313 3.75 10.91 6.87
N ASN A 314 4.89 10.26 6.60
CA ASN A 314 5.43 10.23 5.25
C ASN A 314 4.51 9.44 4.32
N TYR A 315 4.06 8.27 4.77
CA TYR A 315 3.04 7.47 4.08
C TYR A 315 1.76 8.29 3.83
N ARG A 316 1.21 8.95 4.86
CA ARG A 316 0.02 9.80 4.73
C ARG A 316 0.20 10.88 3.66
N ASN A 317 1.31 11.61 3.71
CA ASN A 317 1.57 12.70 2.77
C ASN A 317 1.71 12.17 1.33
N ASN A 318 2.47 11.08 1.15
CA ASN A 318 2.66 10.47 -0.16
C ASN A 318 1.35 9.89 -0.71
N PHE A 319 0.58 9.19 0.14
CA PHE A 319 -0.74 8.66 -0.23
C PHE A 319 -1.68 9.76 -0.71
N LEU A 320 -1.81 10.85 0.06
CA LEU A 320 -2.67 11.98 -0.32
C LEU A 320 -2.19 12.64 -1.61
N ASN A 321 -0.87 12.75 -1.83
CA ASN A 321 -0.33 13.29 -3.08
C ASN A 321 -0.70 12.42 -4.29
N ILE A 322 -0.51 11.11 -4.20
CA ILE A 322 -0.87 10.18 -5.28
C ILE A 322 -2.39 10.18 -5.50
N PHE A 323 -3.18 10.27 -4.43
CA PHE A 323 -4.63 10.40 -4.55
C PHE A 323 -5.03 11.69 -5.28
N THR A 324 -4.36 12.81 -5.01
CA THR A 324 -4.54 14.05 -5.78
C THR A 324 -4.22 13.85 -7.26
N ILE A 325 -3.12 13.16 -7.59
CA ILE A 325 -2.76 12.84 -8.98
C ILE A 325 -3.87 12.02 -9.65
N LEU A 326 -4.38 10.98 -8.98
CA LEU A 326 -5.51 10.17 -9.47
C LEU A 326 -6.74 11.05 -9.76
N CYS A 327 -7.10 11.94 -8.84
CA CYS A 327 -8.25 12.83 -9.00
C CYS A 327 -8.08 13.78 -10.19
N LYS A 328 -6.87 14.35 -10.35
CA LYS A 328 -6.54 15.21 -11.48
C LYS A 328 -6.64 14.46 -12.81
N THR A 329 -6.02 13.28 -12.93
CA THR A 329 -6.06 12.46 -14.15
C THR A 329 -7.48 12.06 -14.51
N LEU A 330 -8.30 11.67 -13.52
CA LEU A 330 -9.69 11.32 -13.76
C LEU A 330 -10.51 12.53 -14.20
N LYS A 331 -10.27 13.70 -13.61
CA LYS A 331 -10.91 14.95 -14.01
C LYS A 331 -10.60 15.30 -15.46
N GLU A 332 -9.33 15.22 -15.85
CA GLU A 332 -8.88 15.43 -17.23
C GLU A 332 -9.53 14.43 -18.21
N GLN A 333 -9.66 13.15 -17.83
CA GLN A 333 -10.36 12.15 -18.63
C GLN A 333 -11.83 12.49 -18.84
N ILE A 334 -12.56 12.85 -17.77
CA ILE A 334 -13.97 13.23 -17.81
C ILE A 334 -14.17 14.43 -18.73
N ASP A 335 -13.34 15.46 -18.60
CA ASP A 335 -13.44 16.67 -19.41
C ASP A 335 -13.06 16.40 -20.89
N ASN A 336 -12.03 15.60 -21.16
CA ASN A 336 -11.60 15.26 -22.52
C ASN A 336 -12.61 14.36 -23.25
N GLU A 337 -13.22 13.40 -22.55
CA GLU A 337 -14.20 12.47 -23.12
C GLU A 337 -15.64 13.02 -23.09
N ASN A 338 -15.84 14.24 -22.58
CA ASN A 338 -17.14 14.89 -22.41
C ASN A 338 -18.15 14.02 -21.62
N PHE A 339 -17.67 13.36 -20.57
CA PHE A 339 -18.54 12.60 -19.69
C PHE A 339 -19.44 13.51 -18.86
N GLU A 340 -20.62 12.99 -18.49
CA GLU A 340 -21.60 13.72 -17.68
C GLU A 340 -21.02 13.96 -16.28
N LYS A 341 -21.01 15.23 -15.86
CA LYS A 341 -20.56 15.65 -14.52
C LYS A 341 -21.60 15.31 -13.45
N ASP A 342 -21.23 15.47 -12.19
CA ASP A 342 -22.15 15.30 -11.08
C ASP A 342 -23.16 16.44 -11.01
N ASN A 343 -24.45 16.09 -10.86
CA ASN A 343 -25.54 17.07 -10.78
C ASN A 343 -25.46 17.93 -9.50
N GLN A 344 -24.82 17.40 -8.45
CA GLN A 344 -24.58 18.10 -7.20
C GLN A 344 -23.08 18.31 -7.03
N ILE A 345 -22.69 19.57 -6.89
CA ILE A 345 -21.30 19.93 -6.60
C ILE A 345 -21.09 19.78 -5.09
N VAL A 346 -20.10 18.98 -4.71
CA VAL A 346 -19.63 18.93 -3.33
C VAL A 346 -18.72 20.12 -3.12
N THR A 347 -19.18 21.10 -2.35
CA THR A 347 -18.44 22.34 -2.11
C THR A 347 -17.29 22.15 -1.13
N THR A 348 -16.24 22.97 -1.25
CA THR A 348 -15.13 23.05 -0.28
C THR A 348 -15.48 23.81 1.00
N GLU A 349 -16.75 24.15 1.24
CA GLU A 349 -17.21 24.92 2.41
C GLU A 349 -16.77 24.30 3.73
N TRP A 350 -16.80 22.96 3.84
CA TRP A 350 -16.36 22.26 5.04
C TRP A 350 -14.84 22.46 5.29
N LEU A 351 -14.04 22.50 4.23
CA LEU A 351 -12.58 22.70 4.31
C LEU A 351 -12.25 24.14 4.67
N GLU A 352 -12.99 25.11 4.12
CA GLU A 352 -12.86 26.53 4.50
C GLU A 352 -13.32 26.77 5.95
N ARG A 353 -14.36 26.05 6.41
CA ARG A 353 -14.77 26.04 7.82
C ARG A 353 -13.67 25.46 8.69
N LEU A 354 -13.11 24.29 8.34
CA LEU A 354 -11.97 23.70 9.05
C LEU A 354 -10.82 24.70 9.13
N LYS A 355 -10.44 25.33 8.02
CA LYS A 355 -9.40 26.36 7.99
C LYS A 355 -9.69 27.53 8.93
N SER A 356 -10.92 28.02 8.96
CA SER A 356 -11.31 29.11 9.86
C SER A 356 -11.27 28.70 11.33
N GLU A 357 -11.72 27.50 11.66
CA GLU A 357 -11.66 26.95 13.01
C GLU A 357 -10.21 26.72 13.47
N VAL A 358 -9.33 26.24 12.58
CA VAL A 358 -7.91 26.04 12.89
C VAL A 358 -7.13 27.35 12.98
N ILE A 359 -7.44 28.37 12.16
CA ILE A 359 -6.83 29.71 12.29
C ILE A 359 -7.19 30.33 13.64
N ALA A 360 -8.39 30.08 14.14
CA ALA A 360 -8.85 30.60 15.43
C ALA A 360 -8.22 29.89 16.64
N ASP A 361 -7.67 28.68 16.46
CA ASP A 361 -7.08 27.88 17.54
C ASP A 361 -5.59 27.58 17.27
N GLU A 362 -4.70 28.45 17.77
CA GLU A 362 -3.24 28.30 17.65
C GLU A 362 -2.69 27.03 18.33
N LYS A 363 -3.49 26.31 19.12
CA LYS A 363 -3.06 25.10 19.84
C LYS A 363 -3.49 23.80 19.17
N LEU A 364 -4.20 23.88 18.05
CA LEU A 364 -4.76 22.71 17.40
C LEU A 364 -3.64 21.84 16.79
N SER A 365 -3.40 20.70 17.41
CA SER A 365 -2.39 19.72 17.00
C SER A 365 -3.00 18.47 16.34
N PHE A 366 -4.33 18.39 16.20
CA PHE A 366 -5.01 17.16 15.80
C PHE A 366 -6.37 17.42 15.16
N ILE A 367 -6.66 16.74 14.04
CA ILE A 367 -7.94 16.78 13.31
C ILE A 367 -8.36 15.35 12.98
N SER A 368 -9.45 14.87 13.57
CA SER A 368 -10.01 13.54 13.26
C SER A 368 -11.21 13.59 12.31
N LEU A 369 -12.09 14.61 12.35
CA LEU A 369 -13.37 14.67 11.58
C LEU A 369 -14.29 13.42 11.68
N ILE A 370 -13.94 12.40 12.45
CA ILE A 370 -14.78 11.25 12.61
C ILE A 370 -15.87 11.57 13.62
N ARG A 371 -17.13 11.47 13.17
CA ARG A 371 -18.41 11.91 13.77
C ARG A 371 -18.89 13.31 13.33
N SER A 372 -19.85 13.30 12.40
CA SER A 372 -20.97 14.25 12.27
C SER A 372 -20.66 15.73 12.57
N ASP A 373 -19.91 16.39 11.68
CA ASP A 373 -19.84 17.85 11.56
C ASP A 373 -19.29 18.65 12.76
N SER A 374 -18.72 17.98 13.77
CA SER A 374 -18.13 18.61 14.95
C SER A 374 -16.63 18.32 15.06
N PHE A 375 -15.83 19.38 14.95
CA PHE A 375 -14.40 19.37 15.22
C PHE A 375 -14.17 19.12 16.71
N HIS A 376 -13.41 18.08 17.05
CA HIS A 376 -13.02 17.80 18.43
C HIS A 376 -11.58 18.29 18.66
N PRO A 377 -11.38 19.42 19.36
CA PRO A 377 -10.05 19.99 19.57
C PRO A 377 -9.23 19.32 20.67
N ASN A 378 -9.61 18.14 21.17
CA ASN A 378 -8.86 17.50 22.27
C ASN A 378 -8.89 15.97 22.18
N LEU A 379 -7.73 15.39 21.92
CA LEU A 379 -7.37 14.07 22.42
C LEU A 379 -5.97 14.21 23.04
N ASN A 380 -5.94 14.20 24.37
CA ASN A 380 -4.71 14.00 25.14
C ASN A 380 -4.08 12.65 24.81
#